data_AF-A0A2X3J2X2-F1
#
_entry.id   AF-A0A2X3J2X2-F1
#
_cell.length_a   1.000
_cell.length_b   1.000
_cell.length_c   1.000
_cell.angle_alpha   90.00
_cell.angle_beta   90.00
_cell.angle_gamma   90.00
#
_symmetry.space_group_name_H-M   'P 1'
#
loop_
_entity.id
_entity.type
_entity.pdbx_description
1 polymer ?
#
loop_
_entity_poly.entity_id
_entity_poly.type
_entity_poly.pdbx_seq_one_letter_code
_entity_poly.pdbx_strand_id
1 'polypeptide(L)' 'MDKIATNVLDMFNDEISRDLDDNGKEILLGLDSDLFEAPGDDLHDALNRYEREFNVDLSSVNWALYFHGKTLRC' A
#
# COMPACT_ATOMS: atom_id res chain seq x y z
N MET A 1 9.78 -19.23 -1.04
CA MET A 1 9.31 -17.96 -1.63
C MET A 1 10.47 -17.32 -2.37
N ASP A 2 10.18 -16.64 -3.47
CA ASP A 2 11.17 -15.82 -4.18
C ASP A 2 11.61 -14.66 -3.29
N LYS A 3 12.92 -14.41 -3.18
CA LYS A 3 13.49 -13.42 -2.26
C LYS A 3 13.04 -11.99 -2.63
N ILE A 4 12.84 -11.70 -3.91
CA ILE A 4 12.34 -10.41 -4.36
C ILE A 4 10.89 -10.25 -3.95
N ALA A 5 10.07 -11.29 -4.13
CA ALA A 5 8.66 -11.25 -3.73
C ALA A 5 8.51 -11.02 -2.21
N THR A 6 9.35 -11.63 -1.38
CA THR A 6 9.36 -11.38 0.07
C THR A 6 9.75 -9.94 0.39
N ASN A 7 10.81 -9.40 -0.23
CA ASN A 7 11.23 -8.02 0.02
C ASN A 7 10.17 -6.98 -0.39
N VAL A 8 9.48 -7.22 -1.52
CA VAL A 8 8.40 -6.33 -1.97
C VAL A 8 7.24 -6.38 -0.97
N LEU A 9 6.87 -7.58 -0.50
CA LEU A 9 5.80 -7.75 0.48
C LEU A 9 6.13 -7.05 1.80
N ASP A 10 7.37 -7.19 2.29
CA ASP A 10 7.83 -6.52 3.51
C ASP A 10 7.78 -4.99 3.38
N MET A 11 8.13 -4.43 2.22
CA MET A 11 8.04 -2.98 1.99
C MET A 11 6.58 -2.48 2.02
N PHE A 12 5.65 -3.14 1.33
CA PHE A 12 4.23 -2.74 1.39
C PHE A 12 3.66 -2.89 2.81
N ASN A 13 4.16 -3.85 3.57
CA ASN A 13 3.77 -4.07 4.96
C ASN A 13 4.24 -2.96 5.91
N ASP A 14 5.35 -2.29 5.60
CA ASP A 14 5.82 -1.11 6.35
C ASP A 14 4.97 0.14 6.08
N GLU A 15 4.48 0.28 4.84
CA GLU A 15 3.79 1.49 4.37
C GLU A 15 2.27 1.45 4.58
N ILE A 16 1.65 0.28 4.47
CA ILE A 16 0.20 0.13 4.65
C ILE A 16 -0.11 0.07 6.14
N SER A 17 -0.98 0.98 6.61
CA SER A 17 -1.46 0.99 7.99
C SER A 17 -1.99 -0.37 8.43
N ARG A 18 -1.69 -0.71 9.69
CA ARG A 18 -2.15 -1.92 10.38
C ARG A 18 -2.86 -1.50 11.65
N ASP A 19 -3.91 -2.22 12.02
CA ASP A 19 -4.48 -2.09 13.35
C ASP A 19 -3.84 -3.09 14.31
N LEU A 20 -3.97 -2.82 15.60
CA LEU A 20 -3.63 -3.79 16.63
C LEU A 20 -4.92 -4.33 17.24
N ASP A 21 -5.02 -5.65 17.38
CA ASP A 21 -6.10 -6.24 18.17
C ASP A 21 -5.92 -5.93 19.68
N ASP A 22 -6.91 -6.30 20.49
CA ASP A 22 -6.89 -6.11 21.95
C ASP A 22 -5.69 -6.78 22.65
N ASN A 23 -4.99 -7.69 21.97
CA ASN A 23 -3.80 -8.39 22.46
C ASN A 23 -2.49 -7.80 21.91
N GLY A 24 -2.55 -6.69 21.18
CA GLY A 24 -1.39 -6.04 20.55
C GLY A 24 -0.85 -6.80 19.33
N LYS A 25 -1.62 -7.71 18.75
CA LYS A 25 -1.25 -8.41 17.52
C LYS A 25 -1.71 -7.60 16.32
N GLU A 26 -0.83 -7.45 15.33
CA GLU A 26 -1.17 -6.80 14.07
C GLU A 26 -2.30 -7.54 13.35
N ILE A 27 -3.33 -6.79 12.99
CA ILE A 27 -4.42 -7.24 12.13
C ILE A 27 -4.47 -6.34 10.88
N LEU A 28 -4.77 -6.97 9.75
CA LEU A 28 -5.04 -6.23 8.52
C LEU A 28 -6.32 -5.43 8.71
N LEU A 29 -6.27 -4.17 8.31
CA LEU A 29 -7.45 -3.32 8.28
C LEU A 29 -8.48 -3.90 7.30
N GLY A 30 -9.75 -3.87 7.71
CA GLY A 30 -10.86 -4.23 6.84
C GLY A 30 -11.00 -3.22 5.70
N LEU A 31 -11.68 -3.61 4.62
CA LEU A 31 -11.97 -2.72 3.48
C LEU A 31 -12.81 -1.50 3.91
N ASP A 32 -13.52 -1.63 5.03
CA ASP A 32 -14.42 -0.68 5.67
C ASP A 32 -13.84 -0.04 6.95
N SER A 33 -12.57 -0.30 7.27
CA SER A 33 -11.89 0.39 8.37
C SER A 33 -11.71 1.87 8.00
N ASP A 34 -12.26 2.74 8.84
CA ASP A 34 -12.18 4.19 8.67
C ASP A 34 -10.73 4.69 8.79
N LEU A 35 -10.05 4.81 7.65
CA LEU A 35 -8.68 5.33 7.53
C LEU A 35 -8.63 6.87 7.55
N PHE A 36 -9.66 7.53 8.09
CA PHE A 36 -9.89 8.97 7.94
C PHE A 36 -8.90 9.84 8.75
N GLU A 37 -8.12 9.26 9.66
CA GLU A 37 -7.16 10.00 10.48
C GLU A 37 -5.68 9.70 10.15
N ALA A 38 -5.38 8.82 9.18
CA ALA A 38 -4.01 8.55 8.76
C ALA A 38 -3.51 9.65 7.80
N PRO A 39 -2.35 10.28 8.06
CA PRO A 39 -1.85 11.42 7.29
C PRO A 39 -1.17 10.94 5.99
N GLY A 40 -1.96 10.49 5.02
CA GLY A 40 -1.45 10.06 3.71
C GLY A 40 -2.38 9.05 3.05
N ASP A 41 -2.44 9.03 1.72
CA ASP A 41 -2.98 7.87 1.02
C ASP A 41 -1.88 6.81 1.07
N ASP A 42 -1.89 5.97 2.10
CA ASP A 42 -0.85 4.95 2.40
C ASP A 42 -0.45 4.14 1.16
N LEU A 43 -1.40 3.92 0.24
CA LEU A 43 -1.14 3.21 -1.00
C LEU A 43 -0.30 4.04 -1.98
N HIS A 44 -0.54 5.34 -2.10
CA HIS A 44 0.24 6.22 -2.98
C HIS A 44 1.71 6.29 -2.53
N ASP A 45 1.95 6.42 -1.22
CA ASP A 45 3.31 6.48 -0.69
C ASP A 45 4.04 5.14 -0.82
N ALA A 46 3.33 4.02 -0.59
CA ALA A 46 3.85 2.68 -0.87
C ALA A 46 4.25 2.48 -2.34
N LEU A 47 3.43 2.96 -3.29
CA LEU A 47 3.72 2.86 -4.73
C LEU A 47 4.94 3.69 -5.12
N ASN A 48 5.07 4.92 -4.59
CA ASN A 48 6.25 5.75 -4.83
C ASN A 48 7.53 5.11 -4.27
N ARG A 49 7.46 4.51 -3.07
CA ARG A 49 8.58 3.77 -2.48
C ARG A 49 8.94 2.55 -3.32
N TYR A 50 7.94 1.82 -3.82
CA TYR A 50 8.13 0.66 -4.70
C TYR A 50 8.90 1.02 -5.99
N GLU A 51 8.47 2.07 -6.71
CA GLU A 51 9.15 2.53 -7.93
C GLU A 51 10.61 2.88 -7.66
N ARG A 52 10.87 3.61 -6.58
CA ARG A 52 12.22 4.07 -6.21
C ARG A 52 13.14 2.94 -5.73
N GLU A 53 12.66 2.05 -4.87
CA GLU A 53 13.50 1.01 -4.26
C GLU A 53 13.76 -0.17 -5.20
N PHE A 54 12.78 -0.52 -6.05
CA PHE A 54 12.89 -1.66 -6.95
C PHE A 54 13.16 -1.26 -8.39
N ASN A 55 13.25 0.04 -8.69
CA ASN A 55 13.48 0.59 -10.03
C ASN A 55 12.48 0.03 -11.05
N VAL A 56 11.20 0.08 -10.67
CA VAL A 56 10.05 -0.35 -11.47
C VAL A 56 9.35 0.88 -12.02
N ASP A 57 8.88 0.80 -13.26
CA ASP A 57 8.09 1.85 -13.90
C ASP A 57 6.61 1.44 -13.90
N LEU A 58 5.80 2.15 -13.12
CA LEU A 58 4.36 1.93 -13.04
C LEU A 58 3.55 2.84 -13.99
N SER A 59 4.20 3.67 -14.82
CA SER A 59 3.50 4.59 -15.73
C SER A 59 2.62 3.88 -16.75
N SER A 60 2.93 2.61 -17.06
CA SER A 60 2.16 1.76 -17.96
C SER A 60 0.96 1.07 -17.30
N VAL A 61 0.83 1.14 -15.97
CA VAL A 61 -0.26 0.51 -15.23
C VAL A 61 -1.57 1.25 -15.47
N ASN A 62 -2.62 0.51 -15.84
CA ASN A 62 -3.95 1.08 -15.95
C ASN A 62 -4.62 1.20 -14.57
N TRP A 63 -4.33 2.31 -13.89
CA TRP A 63 -4.84 2.61 -12.55
C TRP A 63 -6.38 2.72 -12.46
N ALA A 64 -7.07 2.95 -13.59
CA ALA A 64 -8.53 3.01 -13.61
C ALA A 64 -9.20 1.67 -13.24
N LEU A 65 -8.47 0.56 -13.32
CA LEU A 65 -8.94 -0.76 -12.90
C LEU A 65 -8.94 -0.94 -11.37
N TYR A 66 -8.14 -0.15 -10.66
CA TYR A 66 -7.95 -0.27 -9.21
C TYR A 66 -8.70 0.84 -8.46
N PHE A 67 -8.85 2.01 -9.08
CA PHE A 67 -9.60 3.13 -8.53
C PHE A 67 -10.81 3.40 -9.43
N HIS A 68 -11.98 2.86 -9.06
CA HIS A 68 -13.23 3.17 -9.75
C HIS A 68 -13.60 4.65 -9.56
N GLY A 69 -13.21 5.48 -10.54
CA GLY A 69 -13.66 6.87 -10.66
C GLY A 69 -12.93 7.92 -9.82
N LYS A 70 -11.92 7.53 -9.04
CA LYS A 70 -11.00 8.49 -8.41
C LYS A 70 -9.71 8.53 -9.22
N THR A 71 -9.47 9.64 -9.91
CA THR A 71 -8.17 9.91 -10.52
C THR A 71 -7.13 10.00 -9.42
N LEU A 72 -6.18 9.06 -9.37
CA LEU A 72 -4.92 9.27 -8.67
C LEU A 72 -4.28 10.52 -9.29
N ARG A 73 -4.32 11.65 -8.56
CA ARG A 73 -3.49 12.78 -8.91
C ARG A 73 -2.09 12.48 -8.39
N CYS A 74 -1.28 11.90 -9.26
CA CYS A 74 0.17 11.89 -9.14
C CYS A 74 0.73 13.32 -9.26
#